data_AF-A0A368ZGG2-F1
#
_entry.id   AF-A0A368ZGG2-F1
#
_cell.length_a   1.000
_cell.length_b   1.000
_cell.length_c   1.000
_cell.angle_alpha   90.00
_cell.angle_beta   90.00
_cell.angle_gamma   90.00
#
_symmetry.space_group_name_H-M   'P 1'
#
loop_
_entity.id
_entity.type
_entity.pdbx_description
1 polymer ?
#
loop_
_entity_poly.entity_id
_entity_poly.type
_entity_poly.pdbx_seq_one_letter_code
_entity_poly.pdbx_strand_id
1 'polypeptide(L)'
;MKTSLLVIFTVLLGLNVEAQRSRNRNMNNIPQSNREPTEQEIAKREREMEERKEEYIDNFLTTLEADDFQKHIIKQNILSFFDEKMAIFKTQYEHSLDRKEAIKNLEDTHFVELEELISEPDMVKIKEMIKGEFDEKDVKKKKKRERKNQN
;
A
#
# COMPACT_ATOMS: atom_id res chain seq x y z
N MET A 1 23.60 14.38 17.33
CA MET A 1 22.62 15.48 17.47
C MET A 1 21.87 15.65 16.15
N LYS A 2 20.53 15.59 16.25
CA LYS A 2 19.51 16.22 15.39
C LYS A 2 19.37 15.75 13.93
N THR A 3 18.20 15.13 13.70
CA THR A 3 17.30 15.28 12.54
C THR A 3 17.80 14.83 11.17
N SER A 4 17.48 13.58 10.80
CA SER A 4 17.31 13.15 9.39
C SER A 4 16.55 11.81 9.29
N LEU A 5 15.42 11.68 10.00
CA LEU A 5 14.61 10.44 10.03
C LEU A 5 13.15 10.69 9.61
N LEU A 6 12.92 11.54 8.60
CA LEU A 6 11.57 11.96 8.22
C LEU A 6 11.45 12.34 6.74
N VAL A 7 11.60 11.38 5.82
CA VAL A 7 11.24 11.63 4.39
C VAL A 7 10.41 10.51 3.73
N ILE A 8 10.16 9.35 4.36
CA ILE A 8 9.37 8.28 3.69
C ILE A 8 7.88 8.26 4.11
N PHE A 9 7.44 9.20 4.96
CA PHE A 9 6.04 9.28 5.40
C PHE A 9 5.15 10.20 4.52
N THR A 10 5.69 10.78 3.46
CA THR A 10 5.03 11.87 2.69
C THR A 10 4.15 11.40 1.53
N VAL A 11 4.22 10.14 1.08
CA VAL A 11 3.42 9.69 -0.08
C VAL A 11 2.01 9.21 0.32
N LEU A 12 1.79 8.76 1.56
CA LEU A 12 0.48 8.27 2.03
C LEU A 12 -0.35 9.30 2.83
N LEU A 13 0.22 10.47 3.19
CA LEU A 13 -0.50 11.55 3.87
C LEU A 13 -1.18 12.57 2.93
N GLY A 14 -1.02 12.42 1.61
CA GLY A 14 -1.43 13.42 0.62
C GLY A 14 -2.94 13.55 0.34
N LEU A 15 -3.82 12.82 1.01
CA LEU A 15 -5.27 12.79 0.70
C LEU A 15 -6.19 13.35 1.82
N ASN A 16 -5.70 14.26 2.67
CA ASN A 16 -6.54 14.97 3.66
C ASN A 16 -6.43 16.51 3.58
N VAL A 17 -6.25 17.09 2.39
CA VAL A 17 -6.13 18.56 2.23
C VAL A 17 -7.43 19.25 1.76
N GLU A 18 -8.52 18.54 1.50
CA GLU A 18 -9.77 19.16 0.98
C GLU A 18 -10.94 19.30 1.96
N ALA A 19 -10.74 19.03 3.26
CA ALA A 19 -11.81 19.18 4.26
C ALA A 19 -11.77 20.49 5.09
N GLN A 20 -10.82 21.40 4.86
CA GLN A 20 -10.73 22.68 5.59
C GLN A 20 -11.24 23.86 4.78
N ARG A 21 -12.53 23.83 4.45
CA ARG A 21 -13.30 25.02 4.04
C ARG A 21 -14.60 25.15 4.82
N SER A 22 -14.50 25.10 6.15
CA SER A 22 -15.51 25.68 7.05
C SER A 22 -14.78 26.39 8.18
N ARG A 23 -14.47 27.67 7.95
CA ARG A 23 -14.03 28.57 9.02
C ARG A 23 -15.27 28.97 9.81
N ASN A 24 -15.49 28.32 10.96
CA ASN A 24 -16.07 29.03 12.07
C ASN A 24 -15.32 28.73 13.36
N ARG A 25 -15.11 29.81 14.12
CA ARG A 25 -14.06 29.99 15.14
C ARG A 25 -14.25 29.06 16.32
N ASN A 26 -13.21 28.29 16.65
CA ASN A 26 -12.95 27.92 18.04
C ASN A 26 -11.44 27.75 18.25
N MET A 27 -10.80 28.77 18.82
CA MET A 27 -9.34 28.94 18.91
C MET A 27 -8.73 28.26 20.15
N ASN A 28 -9.45 27.33 20.80
CA ASN A 28 -9.03 26.68 22.04
C ASN A 28 -8.59 25.22 21.88
N ASN A 29 -8.56 24.68 20.65
CA ASN A 29 -8.11 23.31 20.42
C ASN A 29 -6.72 23.34 19.78
N ILE A 30 -5.70 23.60 20.59
CA ILE A 30 -4.31 23.34 20.20
C ILE A 30 -4.16 21.82 20.23
N PRO A 31 -4.00 21.13 19.07
CA PRO A 31 -3.81 19.68 19.08
C PRO A 31 -2.54 19.38 19.89
N GLN A 32 -2.67 18.62 20.98
CA GLN A 32 -1.53 18.14 21.75
C GLN A 32 -0.75 17.11 20.92
N SER A 33 0.15 17.60 20.07
CA SER A 33 0.86 16.79 19.08
C SER A 33 2.14 16.15 19.62
N ASN A 34 2.25 15.88 20.92
CA ASN A 34 3.50 15.43 21.54
C ASN A 34 3.32 14.39 22.67
N ARG A 35 2.26 13.58 22.61
CA ARG A 35 2.13 12.38 23.47
C ARG A 35 2.58 11.14 22.69
N GLU A 36 3.27 10.22 23.36
CA GLU A 36 3.49 8.88 22.81
C GLU A 36 2.12 8.21 22.56
N PRO A 37 1.90 7.57 21.39
CA PRO A 37 0.64 6.90 21.10
C PRO A 37 0.34 5.83 22.16
N THR A 38 -0.91 5.74 22.61
CA THR A 38 -1.33 4.67 23.51
C THR A 38 -1.38 3.33 22.77
N GLU A 39 -1.31 2.20 23.47
CA GLU A 39 -1.40 0.86 22.87
C GLU A 39 -2.67 0.69 22.01
N GLN A 40 -3.80 1.26 22.45
CA GLN A 40 -5.05 1.24 21.69
C GLN A 40 -4.96 2.07 20.39
N GLU A 41 -4.24 3.20 20.40
CA GLU A 41 -4.00 4.00 19.20
C GLU A 41 -3.05 3.31 18.23
N ILE A 42 -2.03 2.60 18.74
CA ILE A 42 -1.12 1.78 17.91
C ILE A 42 -1.90 0.66 17.24
N ALA A 43 -2.66 -0.12 18.01
CA ALA A 43 -3.46 -1.22 17.49
C ALA A 43 -4.52 -0.75 16.47
N LYS A 44 -5.14 0.41 16.70
CA LYS A 44 -6.08 1.00 15.74
C LYS A 44 -5.38 1.37 14.44
N ARG A 45 -4.20 2.00 14.50
CA ARG A 45 -3.43 2.37 13.31
C ARG A 45 -2.97 1.15 12.53
N GLU A 46 -2.53 0.09 13.21
CA GLU A 46 -2.14 -1.16 12.55
C GLU A 46 -3.31 -1.75 11.76
N ARG A 47 -4.51 -1.77 12.33
CA ARG A 47 -5.72 -2.22 11.61
C ARG A 47 -6.05 -1.33 10.41
N GLU A 48 -6.05 -0.01 10.60
CA GLU A 48 -6.33 0.94 9.51
C GLU A 48 -5.32 0.79 8.35
N MET A 49 -4.06 0.47 8.66
CA MET A 49 -3.02 0.20 7.66
C MET A 49 -3.25 -1.14 6.93
N GLU A 50 -3.64 -2.19 7.65
CA GLU A 50 -3.93 -3.49 7.03
C GLU A 50 -5.18 -3.41 6.13
N GLU A 51 -6.25 -2.75 6.60
CA GLU A 51 -7.46 -2.51 5.80
C GLU A 51 -7.15 -1.71 4.53
N ARG A 52 -6.28 -0.69 4.62
CA ARG A 52 -5.83 0.09 3.45
C ARG A 52 -5.02 -0.77 2.49
N LYS A 53 -4.16 -1.66 3.00
CA LYS A 53 -3.36 -2.61 2.21
C LYS A 53 -4.28 -3.59 1.48
N GLU A 54 -5.26 -4.15 2.16
CA GLU A 54 -6.25 -5.03 1.54
C GLU A 54 -7.06 -4.32 0.46
N GLU A 55 -7.58 -3.11 0.73
CA GLU A 55 -8.36 -2.35 -0.25
C GLU A 55 -7.51 -2.00 -1.49
N TYR A 56 -6.23 -1.66 -1.30
CA TYR A 56 -5.31 -1.39 -2.39
C TYR A 56 -5.12 -2.62 -3.29
N ILE A 57 -4.90 -3.79 -2.68
CA ILE A 57 -4.74 -5.07 -3.39
C ILE A 57 -6.05 -5.43 -4.11
N ASP A 58 -7.20 -5.29 -3.45
CA ASP A 58 -8.48 -5.60 -4.07
C ASP A 58 -8.77 -4.67 -5.26
N ASN A 59 -8.44 -3.38 -5.15
CA ASN A 59 -8.53 -2.44 -6.26
C ASN A 59 -7.59 -2.83 -7.42
N PHE A 60 -6.37 -3.24 -7.12
CA PHE A 60 -5.44 -3.77 -8.13
C PHE A 60 -6.00 -5.01 -8.83
N LEU A 61 -6.53 -5.99 -8.09
CA LEU A 61 -7.08 -7.23 -8.66
C LEU A 61 -8.24 -6.95 -9.64
N THR A 62 -9.01 -5.87 -9.45
CA THR A 62 -10.05 -5.48 -10.42
C THR A 62 -9.52 -5.05 -11.79
N THR A 63 -8.22 -4.80 -11.90
CA THR A 63 -7.55 -4.44 -13.17
C THR A 63 -7.02 -5.66 -13.93
N LEU A 64 -7.01 -6.83 -13.29
CA LEU A 64 -6.53 -8.07 -13.87
C LEU A 64 -7.64 -8.78 -14.66
N GLU A 65 -7.26 -9.41 -15.76
CA GLU A 65 -8.15 -10.22 -16.60
C GLU A 65 -8.32 -11.64 -16.06
N ALA A 66 -7.43 -12.06 -15.16
CA ALA A 66 -7.50 -13.28 -14.37
C ALA A 66 -8.90 -13.60 -13.82
N ASP A 67 -9.24 -14.89 -13.77
CA ASP A 67 -10.48 -15.37 -13.16
C ASP A 67 -10.44 -15.27 -11.62
N ASP A 68 -11.55 -15.61 -10.95
CA ASP A 68 -11.68 -15.48 -9.49
C ASP A 68 -10.71 -16.39 -8.72
N PHE A 69 -10.40 -17.58 -9.25
CA PHE A 69 -9.46 -18.51 -8.64
C PHE A 69 -8.03 -18.01 -8.78
N GLN A 70 -7.65 -17.59 -9.99
CA GLN A 70 -6.37 -16.94 -10.25
C GLN A 70 -6.20 -15.69 -9.38
N LYS A 71 -7.22 -14.83 -9.29
CA LYS A 71 -7.23 -13.63 -8.42
C LYS A 71 -7.02 -13.98 -6.95
N HIS A 72 -7.59 -15.08 -6.47
CA HIS A 72 -7.37 -15.55 -5.12
C HIS A 72 -5.89 -15.90 -4.89
N ILE A 73 -5.29 -16.66 -5.80
CA ILE A 73 -3.87 -17.04 -5.72
C ILE A 73 -2.96 -15.82 -5.81
N ILE A 74 -3.24 -14.90 -6.75
CA ILE A 74 -2.50 -13.64 -6.90
C ILE A 74 -2.58 -12.82 -5.60
N LYS A 75 -3.77 -12.71 -4.99
CA LYS A 75 -3.95 -12.00 -3.71
C LYS A 75 -3.04 -12.56 -2.62
N GLN A 76 -3.01 -13.88 -2.45
CA GLN A 76 -2.17 -14.53 -1.44
C GLN A 76 -0.68 -14.27 -1.70
N ASN A 77 -0.24 -14.38 -2.95
CA ASN A 77 1.15 -14.12 -3.32
C ASN A 77 1.57 -12.66 -3.05
N ILE A 78 0.71 -11.69 -3.39
CA ILE A 78 0.97 -10.28 -3.13
C ILE A 78 1.05 -9.99 -1.63
N LEU A 79 0.15 -10.58 -0.82
CA LEU A 79 0.20 -10.44 0.64
C LEU A 79 1.52 -10.98 1.20
N SER A 80 1.91 -12.20 0.80
CA SER A 80 3.19 -12.81 1.20
C SER A 80 4.39 -11.95 0.81
N PHE A 81 4.38 -11.40 -0.41
CA PHE A 81 5.44 -10.51 -0.89
C PHE A 81 5.60 -9.28 0.01
N PHE A 82 4.51 -8.63 0.40
CA PHE A 82 4.58 -7.47 1.28
C PHE A 82 5.08 -7.83 2.68
N ASP A 83 4.71 -8.98 3.20
CA ASP A 83 5.15 -9.45 4.51
C ASP A 83 6.65 -9.77 4.50
N GLU A 84 7.15 -10.44 3.45
CA GLU A 84 8.57 -10.72 3.24
C GLU A 84 9.38 -9.45 3.00
N LYS A 85 8.88 -8.53 2.17
CA LYS A 85 9.52 -7.22 1.94
C LYS A 85 9.61 -6.42 3.23
N MET A 86 8.58 -6.49 4.09
CA MET A 86 8.60 -5.87 5.42
C MET A 86 9.61 -6.54 6.35
N ALA A 87 9.74 -7.87 6.30
CA ALA A 87 10.76 -8.59 7.07
C ALA A 87 12.18 -8.17 6.67
N ILE A 88 12.45 -7.99 5.37
CA ILE A 88 13.70 -7.42 4.85
C ILE A 88 13.92 -6.02 5.42
N PHE A 89 12.90 -5.15 5.42
CA PHE A 89 13.04 -3.80 6.00
C PHE A 89 13.33 -3.78 7.50
N LYS A 90 12.78 -4.73 8.27
CA LYS A 90 13.01 -4.88 9.70
C LYS A 90 14.37 -5.49 10.02
N THR A 91 14.96 -6.21 9.07
CA THR A 91 16.26 -6.86 9.24
C THR A 91 17.39 -5.82 9.25
N GLN A 92 18.32 -6.01 10.19
CA GLN A 92 19.55 -5.21 10.26
C GLN A 92 20.51 -5.71 9.18
N TYR A 93 20.94 -4.81 8.31
CA TYR A 93 21.97 -5.09 7.30
C TYR A 93 23.19 -4.24 7.62
N GLU A 94 24.39 -4.80 7.43
CA GLU A 94 25.64 -4.06 7.56
C GLU A 94 25.75 -2.97 6.50
N HIS A 95 25.30 -3.27 5.27
CA HIS A 95 25.31 -2.32 4.17
C HIS A 95 23.93 -2.14 3.53
N SER A 96 23.67 -0.91 3.08
CA SER A 96 22.45 -0.58 2.35
C SER A 96 22.34 -1.30 0.99
N LEU A 97 23.47 -1.77 0.43
CA LEU A 97 23.51 -2.53 -0.81
C LEU A 97 22.92 -3.93 -0.62
N ASP A 98 23.28 -4.61 0.47
CA ASP A 98 22.78 -5.96 0.80
C ASP A 98 21.25 -5.98 0.92
N ARG A 99 20.68 -4.93 1.54
CA ARG A 99 19.23 -4.77 1.60
C ARG A 99 18.61 -4.60 0.21
N LYS A 100 19.22 -3.79 -0.65
CA LYS A 100 18.71 -3.58 -2.02
C LYS A 100 18.77 -4.87 -2.83
N GLU A 101 19.84 -5.63 -2.68
CA GLU A 101 19.99 -6.94 -3.31
C GLU A 101 18.95 -7.93 -2.80
N ALA A 102 18.70 -7.98 -1.49
CA ALA A 102 17.64 -8.82 -0.92
C ALA A 102 16.25 -8.46 -1.46
N ILE A 103 15.92 -7.16 -1.56
CA ILE A 103 14.64 -6.71 -2.15
C ILE A 103 14.56 -7.10 -3.62
N LYS A 104 15.64 -6.91 -4.37
CA LYS A 104 15.68 -7.26 -5.79
C LYS A 104 15.48 -8.77 -6.00
N ASN A 105 16.18 -9.60 -5.23
CA ASN A 105 16.03 -11.05 -5.30
C ASN A 105 14.59 -11.47 -4.98
N LEU A 106 13.96 -10.87 -3.96
CA LEU A 106 12.55 -11.10 -3.66
C LEU A 106 11.65 -10.72 -4.84
N GLU A 107 11.84 -9.54 -5.44
CA GLU A 107 11.07 -9.08 -6.61
C GLU A 107 11.23 -10.01 -7.83
N ASP A 108 12.41 -10.59 -8.03
CA ASP A 108 12.73 -11.48 -9.15
C ASP A 108 12.21 -12.92 -8.95
N THR A 109 12.15 -13.42 -7.71
CA THR A 109 11.82 -14.85 -7.45
C THR A 109 10.41 -15.09 -6.95
N HIS A 110 9.80 -14.14 -6.23
CA HIS A 110 8.56 -14.36 -5.48
C HIS A 110 7.35 -14.73 -6.35
N PHE A 111 7.33 -14.25 -7.59
CA PHE A 111 6.20 -14.42 -8.49
C PHE A 111 6.46 -15.40 -9.64
N VAL A 112 7.58 -16.12 -9.63
CA VAL A 112 7.97 -17.03 -10.72
C VAL A 112 6.90 -18.11 -10.95
N GLU A 113 6.34 -18.67 -9.89
CA GLU A 113 5.27 -19.69 -10.00
C GLU A 113 3.98 -19.14 -10.61
N LEU A 114 3.73 -17.82 -10.49
CA LEU A 114 2.56 -17.22 -11.13
C LEU A 114 2.74 -17.10 -12.65
N GLU A 115 3.97 -17.09 -13.17
CA GLU A 115 4.22 -16.93 -14.62
C GLU A 115 3.60 -18.07 -15.44
N GLU A 116 3.46 -19.25 -14.85
CA GLU A 116 2.79 -20.40 -15.49
C GLU A 116 1.26 -20.38 -15.31
N LEU A 117 0.76 -19.67 -14.30
CA LEU A 117 -0.64 -19.71 -13.88
C LEU A 117 -1.48 -18.59 -14.51
N ILE A 118 -0.88 -17.43 -14.78
CA ILE A 118 -1.58 -16.22 -15.22
C ILE A 118 -1.09 -15.75 -16.57
N SER A 119 -1.86 -14.84 -17.18
CA SER A 119 -1.49 -14.27 -18.47
C SER A 119 -0.24 -13.36 -18.35
N GLU A 120 0.59 -13.32 -19.39
CA GLU A 120 1.73 -12.38 -19.44
C GLU A 120 1.32 -10.91 -19.20
N PRO A 121 0.21 -10.39 -19.75
CA PRO A 121 -0.24 -9.03 -19.46
C PRO A 121 -0.54 -8.79 -17.97
N ASP A 122 -1.16 -9.76 -17.29
CA ASP A 122 -1.44 -9.63 -15.85
C ASP A 122 -0.14 -9.73 -15.02
N MET A 123 0.82 -10.55 -15.47
CA MET A 123 2.14 -10.61 -14.84
C MET A 123 2.88 -9.28 -14.93
N VAL A 124 2.81 -8.60 -16.08
CA VAL A 124 3.39 -7.25 -16.23
C VAL A 124 2.77 -6.27 -15.23
N LYS A 125 1.44 -6.26 -15.09
CA LYS A 125 0.74 -5.40 -14.11
C LYS A 125 1.18 -5.68 -12.67
N ILE A 126 1.41 -6.96 -12.31
CA ILE A 126 1.92 -7.33 -10.98
C ILE A 126 3.33 -6.74 -10.79
N LYS A 127 4.23 -6.89 -11.78
CA LYS A 127 5.59 -6.34 -11.73
C LYS A 127 5.61 -4.81 -11.62
N GLU A 128 4.68 -4.11 -12.28
CA GLU A 128 4.50 -2.65 -12.15
C GLU A 128 3.98 -2.28 -10.76
N MET A 129 2.99 -3.03 -10.24
CA MET A 129 2.41 -2.79 -8.92
C MET A 129 3.45 -2.90 -7.80
N ILE A 130 4.29 -3.94 -7.79
CA ILE A 130 5.30 -4.14 -6.74
C ILE A 130 6.42 -3.09 -6.74
N LYS A 131 6.64 -2.44 -7.90
CA LYS A 131 7.53 -1.28 -8.06
C LYS A 131 6.90 0.04 -7.62
N GLY A 132 5.59 0.03 -7.31
CA GLY A 132 4.83 1.20 -6.87
C GLY A 132 4.26 2.05 -8.01
N GLU A 133 4.15 1.49 -9.21
CA GLU A 133 3.67 2.21 -10.40
C GLU A 133 2.14 2.14 -10.57
N PHE A 134 1.44 1.35 -9.75
CA PHE A 134 -0.02 1.25 -9.80
C PHE A 134 -0.73 2.45 -9.14
N ASP A 135 -1.48 3.22 -9.96
CA ASP A 135 -2.33 4.33 -9.50
C ASP A 135 -3.80 3.92 -9.26
N GLU A 136 -4.18 3.84 -7.99
CA GLU A 136 -5.53 3.49 -7.53
C GLU A 136 -6.60 4.55 -7.93
N LYS A 137 -6.20 5.78 -8.27
CA LYS A 137 -7.14 6.88 -8.55
C LYS A 137 -8.07 6.55 -9.71
N ASP A 138 -7.58 5.88 -10.74
CA ASP A 138 -8.38 5.61 -11.93
C ASP A 138 -9.41 4.51 -11.69
N VAL A 139 -9.05 3.49 -10.88
CA VAL A 139 -9.99 2.49 -10.39
C VAL A 139 -11.08 3.12 -9.54
N LYS A 140 -10.70 4.02 -8.61
CA LYS A 140 -11.67 4.75 -7.76
C LYS A 140 -12.62 5.63 -8.57
N LYS A 141 -12.13 6.33 -9.59
CA LYS A 141 -12.97 7.13 -10.51
C LYS A 141 -13.96 6.23 -11.26
N LYS A 142 -13.52 5.08 -11.76
CA LYS A 142 -14.37 4.12 -12.48
C LYS A 142 -15.49 3.60 -11.57
N LYS A 143 -15.16 3.09 -10.38
CA LYS A 143 -16.14 2.62 -9.38
C LYS A 143 -17.16 3.71 -9.01
N LYS A 144 -16.73 4.97 -8.88
CA LYS A 144 -17.63 6.11 -8.60
C LYS A 144 -18.60 6.39 -9.74
N ARG A 145 -18.19 6.20 -11.00
CA ARG A 145 -19.08 6.36 -12.17
C ARG A 145 -20.10 5.24 -12.25
N GLU A 146 -19.69 3.99 -12.03
CA GLU A 146 -20.58 2.83 -12.03
C GLU A 146 -21.70 2.94 -10.98
N ARG A 147 -21.36 3.33 -9.75
CA ARG A 147 -22.35 3.56 -8.68
C ARG A 147 -23.37 4.66 -9.00
N LYS A 148 -22.98 5.66 -9.81
CA LYS A 148 -23.90 6.74 -10.23
C LYS A 148 -24.87 6.30 -11.31
N ASN A 149 -24.51 5.32 -12.13
CA ASN A 149 -25.34 4.82 -13.21
C ASN A 149 -26.31 3.71 -12.76
N GLN A 150 -26.12 3.17 -11.55
CA GLN A 150 -26.99 2.15 -10.94
C GLN A 150 -28.12 2.75 -10.07
N ASN A 151 -28.08 4.06 -9.82
CA ASN A 151 -29.15 4.82 -9.16
C ASN A 151 -29.97 5.60 -10.20
#